data_AF-A0A3B9JZ98-F1
#
_entry.id   AF-A0A3B9JZ98-F1
#
_cell.length_a   1.000
_cell.length_b   1.000
_cell.length_c   1.000
_cell.angle_alpha   90.00
_cell.angle_beta   90.00
_cell.angle_gamma   90.00
#
_symmetry.space_group_name_H-M   'P 1'
#
loop_
_entity.id
_entity.type
_entity.pdbx_description
1 polymer ?
#
loop_
_entity_poly.entity_id
_entity_poly.type
_entity_poly.pdbx_seq_one_letter_code
_entity_poly.pdbx_strand_id
1 'polypeptide(L)' 'FEEASNGHPEITFAKVDTEAEQELSGMAGISSIPTLMIFRDGILLFSQAGALPAPALNELIGKVKELNMADVHAEIA' A
#
# COMPACT_ATOMS: atom_id res chain seq x y z
N PHE A 1 -5.04 -9.28 4.69
CA PHE A 1 -3.88 -9.48 3.81
C PHE A 1 -4.05 -10.75 3.00
N GLU A 2 -3.96 -11.95 3.59
CA GLU A 2 -4.07 -13.25 2.89
C GLU A 2 -5.31 -13.39 2.00
N GLU A 3 -6.50 -13.04 2.51
CA GLU A 3 -7.73 -13.12 1.71
C GLU A 3 -7.69 -12.17 0.50
N ALA A 4 -7.26 -10.91 0.72
CA ALA A 4 -7.15 -9.91 -0.34
C ALA A 4 -6.09 -10.29 -1.37
N SER A 5 -4.97 -10.90 -0.96
CA SER A 5 -3.92 -11.34 -1.88
C SER A 5 -4.37 -12.50 -2.76
N ASN A 6 -5.23 -13.39 -2.24
CA ASN A 6 -5.84 -14.45 -3.05
C ASN A 6 -6.88 -13.90 -4.05
N GLY A 7 -7.59 -12.83 -3.69
CA GLY A 7 -8.61 -12.20 -4.53
C GLY A 7 -8.07 -11.28 -5.63
N HIS A 8 -6.81 -10.88 -5.56
CA HIS A 8 -6.19 -9.90 -6.46
C HIS A 8 -4.80 -10.37 -6.95
N PRO A 9 -4.72 -11.46 -7.72
CA PRO A 9 -3.45 -12.06 -8.16
C PRO A 9 -2.62 -11.15 -9.08
N GLU A 10 -3.22 -10.12 -9.68
CA GLU A 10 -2.54 -9.09 -10.48
C GLU A 10 -1.79 -8.04 -9.63
N ILE A 11 -2.02 -8.01 -8.31
CA ILE A 11 -1.37 -7.09 -7.39
C ILE A 11 -0.26 -7.83 -6.64
N THR A 12 0.91 -7.19 -6.53
CA THR A 12 1.98 -7.69 -5.67
C THR A 12 1.69 -7.32 -4.23
N PHE A 13 1.42 -8.34 -3.41
CA PHE A 13 1.32 -8.20 -1.96
C PHE A 13 2.66 -8.54 -1.34
N ALA A 14 3.27 -7.58 -0.64
CA ALA A 14 4.55 -7.76 0.03
C ALA A 14 4.40 -7.49 1.53
N LYS A 15 5.18 -8.22 2.33
CA LYS A 15 5.39 -7.96 3.75
C LYS A 15 6.87 -7.65 3.94
N VAL A 16 7.16 -6.56 4.61
CA VAL A 16 8.52 -6.16 4.96
C VAL A 16 8.66 -6.30 6.47
N ASP A 17 9.70 -7.02 6.90
CA ASP A 17 10.10 -7.05 8.29
C ASP A 17 10.91 -5.79 8.58
N THR A 18 10.34 -4.90 9.39
CA THR A 18 10.95 -3.60 9.69
C THR A 18 12.13 -3.70 10.64
N GLU A 19 12.23 -4.78 11.41
CA GLU A 19 13.35 -5.02 12.32
C GLU A 19 14.59 -5.50 11.55
N ALA A 20 14.36 -6.33 10.52
CA ALA A 20 15.40 -6.78 9.59
C ALA A 20 15.80 -5.69 8.58
N GLU A 21 14.82 -4.98 8.02
CA GLU A 21 15.01 -3.98 6.95
C GLU A 21 14.93 -2.54 7.51
N GLN A 22 15.87 -2.19 8.39
CA GLN A 22 15.83 -0.90 9.12
C GLN A 22 16.02 0.31 8.20
N GLU A 23 16.88 0.20 7.18
CA GLU A 23 17.10 1.28 6.21
C GLU A 23 15.81 1.58 5.42
N LEU A 24 15.17 0.53 4.89
CA LEU A 24 13.90 0.64 4.18
C LEU A 24 12.80 1.21 5.07
N SER A 25 12.75 0.77 6.34
CA SER A 25 11.78 1.28 7.32
C SER A 25 12.00 2.76 7.63
N GLY A 26 13.26 3.19 7.74
CA GLY A 26 13.63 4.59 7.89
C GLY A 26 13.25 5.43 6.68
N MET A 27 13.53 4.95 5.47
CA MET A 27 13.15 5.61 4.22
C MET A 27 11.64 5.72 4.03
N ALA A 28 10.89 4.68 4.42
CA ALA A 28 9.44 4.65 4.37
C ALA A 28 8.76 5.40 5.53
N GLY A 29 9.52 5.90 6.51
CA GLY A 29 9.00 6.65 7.66
C GLY A 29 8.16 5.81 8.61
N ILE A 30 8.46 4.52 8.75
CA ILE A 30 7.68 3.60 9.59
C ILE A 30 7.95 3.88 11.07
N SER A 31 6.96 4.43 11.76
CA SER A 31 7.01 4.71 13.20
C SER A 31 6.06 3.84 14.04
N SER A 32 5.21 3.05 13.38
CA SER A 32 4.22 2.17 14.00
C SER A 32 4.00 0.93 13.15
N ILE A 33 3.85 -0.23 13.78
CA ILE A 33 3.71 -1.51 13.10
C ILE A 33 2.40 -2.17 13.58
N PRO A 34 1.57 -2.70 12.67
CA PRO A 34 1.74 -2.70 11.20
C PRO A 34 1.45 -1.33 10.58
N THR A 35 2.09 -1.03 9.45
CA THR A 35 1.73 0.11 8.56
C THR A 35 1.40 -0.45 7.18
N LEU A 36 0.27 -0.04 6.62
CA LEU A 36 -0.16 -0.40 5.28
C LEU A 36 0.23 0.71 4.31
N MET A 37 0.93 0.34 3.25
CA MET A 37 1.28 1.24 2.15
C MET A 37 0.80 0.66 0.83
N ILE A 38 0.36 1.52 -0.09
CA ILE A 38 -0.02 1.12 -1.45
C ILE A 38 0.74 1.99 -2.45
N PHE A 39 1.44 1.32 -3.36
CA PHE A 39 2.18 1.94 -4.43
C PHE A 39 1.56 1.59 -5.78
N ARG A 40 1.50 2.55 -6.70
CA ARG A 40 1.10 2.34 -8.10
C ARG A 40 1.94 3.24 -8.99
N ASP A 41 2.49 2.69 -10.07
CA ASP A 41 3.41 3.41 -10.99
C ASP A 41 4.57 4.13 -10.26
N GLY A 42 5.07 3.53 -9.18
CA GLY A 42 6.15 4.10 -8.36
C GLY A 42 5.71 5.21 -7.40
N ILE A 43 4.42 5.57 -7.37
CA ILE A 43 3.87 6.62 -6.50
C ILE A 43 3.22 5.99 -5.27
N LEU A 44 3.51 6.54 -4.09
CA LEU A 44 2.82 6.19 -2.84
C LEU A 44 1.42 6.82 -2.83
N LEU A 45 0.39 5.99 -3.02
CA LEU A 45 -1.01 6.45 -3.07
C LEU A 45 -1.71 6.40 -1.71
N PHE A 46 -1.24 5.53 -0.81
CA PHE A 46 -1.84 5.35 0.51
C PHE A 46 -0.77 4.96 1.51
N SER A 47 -0.79 5.55 2.71
CA SER A 47 0.03 5.17 3.85
C SER A 47 -0.73 5.40 5.14
N GLN A 48 -0.98 4.34 5.91
CA GLN A 48 -1.67 4.41 7.19
C GLN A 48 -1.13 3.39 8.18
N ALA A 49 -0.87 3.85 9.41
CA ALA A 49 -0.56 2.97 10.53
C ALA A 49 -1.82 2.23 11.00
N GLY A 50 -1.67 0.93 11.25
CA GLY A 50 -2.73 0.03 11.67
C GLY A 50 -3.10 -1.02 10.64
N ALA A 51 -3.77 -2.07 11.10
CA ALA A 51 -4.29 -3.12 10.23
C ALA A 51 -5.70 -2.76 9.77
N LEU A 52 -5.95 -2.90 8.46
CA LEU A 52 -7.30 -2.81 7.92
C LEU A 52 -7.99 -4.19 7.95
N PRO A 53 -9.29 -4.25 8.31
CA PRO A 53 -10.09 -5.46 8.13
C PRO A 53 -10.24 -5.77 6.64
N ALA A 54 -10.43 -7.06 6.31
CA ALA A 54 -10.46 -7.52 4.91
C ALA A 54 -11.45 -6.76 4.00
N PRO A 55 -12.70 -6.46 4.41
CA PRO A 55 -13.62 -5.69 3.58
C PRO A 55 -13.11 -4.29 3.24
N ALA A 56 -12.52 -3.60 4.22
CA ALA A 56 -11.97 -2.25 4.03
C ALA A 56 -10.74 -2.27 3.13
N LEU A 57 -9.89 -3.29 3.25
CA LEU A 57 -8.75 -3.49 2.37
C LEU A 57 -9.20 -3.73 0.92
N ASN A 58 -10.21 -4.57 0.69
CA ASN A 58 -10.75 -4.83 -0.65
C ASN A 58 -11.38 -3.58 -1.27
N GLU A 59 -12.12 -2.80 -0.49
CA GLU A 59 -12.67 -1.52 -0.96
C GLU A 59 -11.56 -0.54 -1.34
N LEU A 60 -10.51 -0.43 -0.51
CA LEU A 60 -9.36 0.41 -0.79
C LEU A 60 -8.64 -0.01 -2.08
N ILE A 61 -8.46 -1.31 -2.29
CA ILE A 61 -7.90 -1.86 -3.53
C ILE A 61 -8.76 -1.48 -4.74
N GLY A 62 -10.09 -1.58 -4.62
CA GLY A 62 -11.03 -1.15 -5.67
C GLY A 62 -10.83 0.32 -6.04
N LYS A 63 -10.85 1.20 -5.03
CA LYS A 63 -10.63 2.65 -5.21
C LYS A 63 -9.29 2.95 -5.88
N VAL A 64 -8.22 2.27 -5.46
CA VAL A 64 -6.88 2.48 -6.04
C VAL A 64 -6.83 2.05 -7.51
N LYS A 65 -7.56 1.01 -7.91
CA LYS A 65 -7.64 0.59 -9.32
C LYS A 65 -8.40 1.59 -10.19
N GLU A 66 -9.45 2.20 -9.63
CA GLU A 66 -10.29 3.18 -10.32
C GLU A 66 -9.63 4.56 -10.48
N LEU A 67 -8.57 4.85 -9.71
CA LEU A 67 -7.81 6.09 -9.84
C LEU A 67 -7.27 6.28 -11.26
N ASN A 68 -7.50 7.47 -11.82
CA ASN A 68 -6.88 7.93 -13.05
C ASN A 68 -5.45 8.37 -12.77
N MET A 69 -4.48 7.53 -13.14
CA MET A 69 -3.08 7.84 -12.88
C MET A 69 -2.58 9.04 -13.68
N ALA A 70 -3.17 9.39 -14.82
CA ALA A 70 -2.76 10.60 -15.55
C ALA A 70 -3.01 11.87 -14.71
N ASP A 71 -4.15 11.92 -14.01
CA ASP A 71 -4.49 13.04 -13.14
C ASP A 71 -3.57 13.06 -11.91
N VAL A 72 -3.33 11.88 -11.30
CA VAL A 72 -2.40 11.75 -10.16
C VAL A 72 -1.00 12.25 -10.51
N HIS A 73 -0.47 11.86 -11.68
CA HIS A 73 0.84 12.33 -12.12
C HIS A 73 0.85 13.85 -12.38
N ALA A 74 -0.25 14.41 -12.89
CA ALA A 74 -0.36 15.85 -13.11
C ALA A 74 -0.43 16.66 -11.80
N GLU A 75 -0.97 16.09 -10.72
CA GLU A 75 -1.00 16.75 -9.40
C GLU A 75 0.35 16.72 -8.65
N ILE A 76 1.24 15.79 -9.01
CA ILE A 76 2.56 15.63 -8.37
C ILE A 76 3.65 16.45 -9.08
N ALA A 77 3.44 16.80 -10.36
CA ALA A 77 4.38 17.56 -11.20
C ALA A 77 4.39 19.07 -10.89
#